data_AF-A0A0R2QNL1-F1
#
_entry.id   AF-A0A0R2QNL1-F1
#
_cell.length_a   1.000
_cell.length_b   1.000
_cell.length_c   1.000
_cell.angle_alpha   90.00
_cell.angle_beta   90.00
_cell.angle_gamma   90.00
#
_symmetry.space_group_name_H-M   'P 1'
#
loop_
_entity.id
_entity.type
_entity.pdbx_description
1 polymer ?
#
loop_
_entity_poly.entity_id
_entity_poly.type
_entity_poly.pdbx_seq_one_letter_code
_entity_poly.pdbx_strand_id
1 'polypeptide(L)'
;MKRTTLNRAYGDFFGKEQWEHYSTLTYKFAVSINRNRIEMDKLTKYFKKQVATFSIIWVCEWHTTGTSTHSHLLTKGVDVALIDKYWSNRNLGYKKFNDHKVYERDKGANFYMAKYIDKEIDYDIFISKHNQLQGLVLN
;
A
#
# COMPACT_ATOMS: atom_id res chain seq x y z
N MET A 1 31.82 -6.05 -6.59
CA MET A 1 30.48 -5.45 -6.81
C MET A 1 29.46 -6.32 -6.06
N LYS A 2 28.74 -5.80 -5.05
CA LYS A 2 27.69 -6.60 -4.39
C LYS A 2 26.54 -6.79 -5.38
N ARG A 3 26.16 -8.03 -5.67
CA ARG A 3 25.04 -8.36 -6.56
C ARG A 3 23.76 -7.84 -5.91
N THR A 4 23.10 -6.86 -6.52
CA THR A 4 21.78 -6.38 -6.09
C THR A 4 20.73 -7.35 -6.61
N THR A 5 19.98 -8.00 -5.71
CA THR A 5 18.82 -8.81 -6.08
C THR A 5 17.63 -7.90 -6.41
N LEU A 6 16.69 -8.39 -7.23
CA LEU A 6 15.48 -7.64 -7.60
C LEU A 6 14.72 -7.15 -6.36
N ASN A 7 14.56 -8.03 -5.36
CA ASN A 7 13.94 -7.68 -4.07
C ASN A 7 14.68 -6.56 -3.33
N ARG A 8 16.02 -6.50 -3.39
CA ARG A 8 16.77 -5.41 -2.76
C ARG A 8 16.53 -4.10 -3.51
N ALA A 9 16.57 -4.11 -4.85
CA ALA A 9 16.32 -2.92 -5.66
C ALA A 9 14.91 -2.34 -5.41
N TYR A 10 13.88 -3.21 -5.35
CA TYR A 10 12.53 -2.77 -5.03
C TYR A 10 12.36 -2.36 -3.57
N GLY A 11 13.02 -3.04 -2.63
CA GLY A 11 13.06 -2.64 -1.23
C GLY A 11 13.63 -1.23 -1.07
N ASP A 12 14.72 -0.92 -1.77
CA ASP A 12 15.33 0.40 -1.79
C ASP A 12 14.42 1.42 -2.47
N PHE A 13 13.78 1.06 -3.59
CA PHE A 13 12.84 1.92 -4.31
C PHE A 13 11.62 2.28 -3.45
N PHE A 14 10.97 1.29 -2.83
CA PHE A 14 9.83 1.49 -1.96
C PHE A 14 10.23 2.19 -0.67
N GLY A 15 11.44 1.95 -0.15
CA GLY A 15 11.94 2.57 1.08
C GLY A 15 12.29 4.06 0.99
N LYS A 16 12.16 4.69 -0.19
CA LYS A 16 12.45 6.13 -0.38
C LYS A 16 11.49 7.03 0.39
N GLU A 17 10.25 6.57 0.60
CA GLU A 17 9.24 7.32 1.34
C GLU A 17 9.30 7.08 2.85
N GLN A 18 8.88 8.09 3.60
CA GLN A 18 8.74 8.00 5.07
C GLN A 18 7.39 7.39 5.44
N TRP A 19 7.23 6.10 5.21
CA TRP A 19 6.00 5.37 5.56
C TRP A 19 5.71 5.40 7.06
N GLU A 20 4.43 5.43 7.42
CA GLU A 20 3.96 5.48 8.80
C GLU A 20 3.33 4.14 9.21
N HIS A 21 2.57 3.53 8.29
CA HIS A 21 1.83 2.32 8.56
C HIS A 21 2.06 1.25 7.50
N TYR A 22 2.09 0.01 7.95
CA TYR A 22 1.97 -1.18 7.13
C TYR A 22 0.62 -1.83 7.40
N SER A 23 -0.12 -2.14 6.34
CA SER A 23 -1.44 -2.75 6.45
C SER A 23 -1.59 -3.96 5.55
N THR A 24 -2.37 -4.96 5.96
CA THR A 24 -2.70 -6.10 5.12
C THR A 24 -4.20 -6.32 4.98
N LEU A 25 -4.63 -6.68 3.77
CA LEU A 25 -6.00 -7.04 3.46
C LEU A 25 -6.07 -8.49 3.01
N THR A 26 -6.78 -9.31 3.79
CA THR A 26 -7.18 -10.65 3.39
C THR A 26 -8.63 -10.63 2.94
N TYR A 27 -8.87 -10.83 1.64
CA TYR A 27 -10.24 -10.86 1.13
C TYR A 27 -11.01 -12.06 1.67
N LYS A 28 -12.27 -11.82 2.04
CA LYS A 28 -13.17 -12.89 2.50
C LYS A 28 -13.75 -13.75 1.37
N PHE A 29 -13.54 -13.34 0.12
CA PHE A 29 -13.97 -14.03 -1.09
C PHE A 29 -12.83 -14.08 -2.11
N ALA A 30 -12.97 -14.92 -3.14
CA ALA A 30 -12.00 -15.01 -4.23
C ALA A 30 -11.89 -13.68 -4.99
N VAL A 31 -10.68 -13.13 -5.03
CA VAL A 31 -10.34 -11.89 -5.73
C VAL A 31 -9.11 -12.14 -6.57
N SER A 32 -9.24 -11.98 -7.89
CA SER A 32 -8.12 -12.02 -8.83
C SER A 32 -7.27 -10.75 -8.74
N ILE A 33 -6.05 -10.81 -9.28
CA ILE A 33 -5.14 -9.66 -9.39
C ILE A 33 -5.83 -8.43 -10.03
N ASN A 34 -6.51 -8.61 -11.17
CA ASN A 34 -7.21 -7.52 -11.85
C ASN A 34 -8.30 -6.89 -10.97
N ARG A 35 -9.04 -7.70 -10.21
CA ARG A 35 -10.07 -7.20 -9.30
C ARG A 35 -9.45 -6.49 -8.10
N ASN A 36 -8.30 -6.97 -7.61
CA ASN A 36 -7.53 -6.29 -6.56
C ASN A 36 -7.09 -4.89 -7.03
N ARG A 37 -6.50 -4.76 -8.23
CA ARG A 37 -6.12 -3.45 -8.80
C ARG A 37 -7.31 -2.48 -8.83
N ILE A 38 -8.46 -2.92 -9.33
CA ILE A 38 -9.68 -2.10 -9.33
C ILE A 38 -10.07 -1.65 -7.92
N GLU A 39 -9.94 -2.52 -6.91
CA GLU A 39 -10.25 -2.16 -5.53
C GLU A 39 -9.21 -1.19 -4.91
N MET A 40 -7.92 -1.33 -5.26
CA MET A 40 -6.85 -0.42 -4.83
C MET A 40 -6.94 0.95 -5.52
N ASP A 41 -7.37 1.01 -6.78
CA ASP A 41 -7.66 2.27 -7.47
C ASP A 41 -8.81 3.01 -6.80
N LYS A 42 -9.87 2.27 -6.42
CA LYS A 42 -11.00 2.84 -5.69
C LYS A 42 -10.59 3.29 -4.28
N LEU A 43 -9.66 2.59 -3.61
CA LEU A 43 -9.13 2.99 -2.31
C LEU A 43 -8.33 4.29 -2.42
N THR A 44 -7.46 4.38 -3.43
CA THR A 44 -6.70 5.61 -3.72
C THR A 44 -7.63 6.78 -4.04
N LYS A 45 -8.67 6.57 -4.84
CA LYS A 45 -9.71 7.58 -5.10
C LYS A 45 -10.49 7.97 -3.84
N TYR A 46 -10.70 7.03 -2.93
CA TYR A 46 -11.33 7.31 -1.63
C TYR A 46 -10.43 8.21 -0.77
N PHE A 47 -9.15 7.89 -0.62
CA PHE A 47 -8.20 8.74 0.12
C PHE A 47 -8.08 10.14 -0.45
N LYS A 48 -8.03 10.29 -1.79
CA LYS A 48 -8.02 11.62 -2.46
C LYS A 48 -9.20 12.53 -2.07
N LYS A 49 -10.33 11.97 -1.63
CA LYS A 49 -11.50 12.73 -1.21
C LYS A 49 -11.50 13.05 0.29
N GLN A 50 -10.59 12.48 1.07
CA GLN A 50 -10.62 12.51 2.53
C GLN A 50 -9.38 13.17 3.11
N VAL A 51 -8.25 13.08 2.40
CA VAL A 51 -6.96 13.59 2.88
C VAL A 51 -6.29 14.42 1.78
N ALA A 52 -5.80 15.60 2.16
CA ALA A 52 -5.20 16.56 1.23
C ALA A 52 -3.86 16.08 0.67
N THR A 53 -3.07 15.35 1.47
CA THR A 53 -1.73 14.91 1.10
C THR A 53 -1.46 13.55 1.72
N PHE A 54 -1.26 12.53 0.88
CA PHE A 54 -0.96 11.18 1.30
C PHE A 54 -0.10 10.43 0.27
N SER A 55 0.59 9.39 0.74
CA SER A 55 1.25 8.42 -0.12
C SER A 55 0.76 7.02 0.22
N ILE A 56 0.62 6.20 -0.80
CA ILE A 56 0.31 4.78 -0.69
C ILE A 56 1.14 4.01 -1.71
N ILE A 57 1.71 2.91 -1.27
CA ILE A 57 2.10 1.82 -2.16
C ILE A 57 1.39 0.56 -1.73
N TRP A 58 0.97 -0.24 -2.70
CA TRP A 58 0.42 -1.56 -2.45
C TRP A 58 1.06 -2.60 -3.36
N VAL A 59 1.18 -3.82 -2.87
CA VAL A 59 1.59 -5.02 -3.59
C VAL A 59 0.55 -6.09 -3.28
N CYS A 60 0.06 -6.77 -4.32
CA CYS A 60 -0.78 -7.95 -4.13
C CYS A 60 -0.07 -9.20 -4.62
N GLU A 61 -0.21 -10.26 -3.85
CA GLU A 61 0.23 -11.61 -4.21
C GLU A 61 -0.95 -12.58 -4.12
N TRP A 62 -0.82 -13.73 -4.77
CA TRP A 62 -1.70 -14.85 -4.48
C TRP A 62 -1.48 -15.34 -3.05
N HIS A 63 -2.58 -15.51 -2.30
CA HIS A 63 -2.54 -16.21 -1.02
C HIS A 63 -2.03 -17.65 -1.22
N THR A 64 -1.47 -18.28 -0.19
CA THR A 64 -0.86 -19.62 -0.29
C THR A 64 -1.81 -20.71 -0.80
N THR A 65 -3.12 -20.50 -0.63
CA THR A 65 -4.18 -21.39 -1.13
C THR A 65 -4.44 -21.24 -2.63
N GLY A 66 -3.93 -20.19 -3.29
CA GLY A 66 -4.11 -19.92 -4.72
C GLY A 66 -5.50 -19.46 -5.15
N THR A 67 -6.43 -19.28 -4.19
CA THR A 67 -7.85 -19.01 -4.47
C THR A 67 -8.24 -17.54 -4.40
N SER A 68 -7.43 -16.71 -3.75
CA SER A 68 -7.65 -15.28 -3.62
C SER A 68 -6.33 -14.55 -3.46
N THR A 69 -6.32 -13.27 -3.81
CA THR A 69 -5.17 -12.39 -3.57
C THR A 69 -5.13 -11.91 -2.13
N HIS A 70 -3.94 -11.52 -1.69
CA HIS A 70 -3.66 -10.86 -0.42
C HIS A 70 -2.89 -9.57 -0.71
N SER A 71 -3.32 -8.47 -0.12
CA SER A 71 -2.76 -7.15 -0.40
C SER A 71 -1.97 -6.62 0.79
N HIS A 72 -0.79 -6.09 0.51
CA HIS A 72 0.13 -5.44 1.43
C HIS A 72 0.22 -3.96 1.07
N LEU A 73 0.09 -3.08 2.06
CA LEU A 73 0.08 -1.64 1.86
C LEU A 73 1.12 -0.99 2.77
N LEU A 74 1.83 0.01 2.25
CA LEU A 74 2.49 1.03 3.06
C LEU A 74 1.80 2.36 2.81
N THR A 75 1.51 3.10 3.88
CA THR A 75 0.82 4.39 3.81
C THR A 75 1.52 5.46 4.64
N LYS A 76 1.42 6.70 4.16
CA LYS A 76 1.85 7.93 4.84
C LYS A 76 0.78 8.99 4.67
N GLY A 77 0.46 9.74 5.73
CA GLY A 77 -0.61 10.74 5.72
C GLY A 77 -1.99 10.11 5.60
N VAL A 78 -2.16 8.86 6.03
CA VAL A 78 -3.46 8.17 6.07
C VAL A 78 -3.60 7.46 7.41
N ASP A 79 -4.63 7.82 8.17
CA ASP A 79 -5.01 7.12 9.38
C ASP A 79 -5.52 5.70 9.04
N VAL A 80 -5.03 4.69 9.76
CA VAL A 80 -5.47 3.29 9.62
C VAL A 80 -6.97 3.13 9.82
N ALA A 81 -7.61 3.98 10.65
CA ALA A 81 -9.06 3.98 10.83
C ALA A 81 -9.81 4.31 9.53
N LEU A 82 -9.22 5.14 8.65
CA LEU A 82 -9.79 5.46 7.35
C LEU A 82 -9.72 4.27 6.38
N ILE A 83 -8.63 3.49 6.47
CA ILE A 83 -8.44 2.24 5.73
C ILE A 83 -9.48 1.21 6.17
N ASP A 84 -9.60 1.00 7.48
CA ASP A 84 -10.55 0.08 8.10
C ASP A 84 -12.00 0.45 7.76
N LYS A 85 -12.33 1.74 7.80
CA LYS A 85 -13.65 2.26 7.41
C LYS A 85 -13.98 1.91 5.96
N TYR A 86 -13.03 2.10 5.04
CA TYR A 86 -13.23 1.74 3.64
C TYR A 86 -13.45 0.23 3.47
N TRP A 87 -12.58 -0.59 4.06
CA TRP A 87 -12.68 -2.05 3.97
C TRP A 87 -13.98 -2.59 4.56
N SER A 88 -14.41 -2.04 5.70
CA SER A 88 -15.64 -2.43 6.39
C SER A 88 -16.89 -2.04 5.60
N ASN A 89 -16.97 -0.80 5.12
CA ASN A 89 -18.11 -0.32 4.32
C ASN A 89 -18.29 -1.11 3.02
N ARG A 90 -17.19 -1.61 2.46
CA ARG A 90 -17.15 -2.40 1.23
C ARG A 90 -17.20 -3.90 1.49
N ASN A 91 -17.18 -4.30 2.76
CA ASN A 91 -17.26 -5.68 3.21
C ASN A 91 -16.17 -6.57 2.57
N LEU A 92 -14.93 -6.08 2.46
CA LEU A 92 -13.87 -6.71 1.67
C LEU A 92 -13.16 -7.87 2.39
N GLY A 93 -12.88 -7.71 3.68
CA GLY A 93 -12.12 -8.67 4.49
C GLY A 93 -12.75 -8.88 5.86
N TYR A 94 -12.24 -9.86 6.61
CA TYR A 94 -12.60 -10.03 8.01
C TYR A 94 -11.63 -9.24 8.89
N LYS A 95 -12.16 -8.45 9.83
CA LYS A 95 -11.35 -7.62 10.73
C LYS A 95 -10.25 -8.41 11.47
N LYS A 96 -10.51 -9.67 11.85
CA LYS A 96 -9.54 -10.55 12.52
C LYS A 96 -8.36 -11.00 11.66
N PHE A 97 -8.43 -10.84 10.33
CA PHE A 97 -7.39 -11.24 9.37
C PHE A 97 -6.74 -10.06 8.66
N ASN A 98 -7.23 -8.85 8.92
CA ASN A 98 -6.58 -7.62 8.49
C ASN A 98 -5.68 -7.15 9.63
N ASP A 99 -4.52 -6.63 9.27
CA ASP A 99 -3.53 -6.19 10.25
C ASP A 99 -3.05 -4.78 9.90
N HIS A 100 -2.82 -3.97 10.92
CA HIS A 100 -2.29 -2.62 10.83
C HIS A 100 -1.15 -2.49 11.84
N LYS A 101 0.06 -2.24 11.34
CA LYS A 101 1.26 -2.07 12.15
C LYS A 101 1.89 -0.72 11.88
N VAL A 102 2.56 -0.18 12.90
CA VAL A 102 3.50 0.94 12.69
C VAL A 102 4.64 0.43 11.81
N TYR A 103 5.02 1.22 10.82
CA TYR A 103 6.14 0.89 9.93
C TYR A 103 7.47 1.10 10.67
N GLU A 104 8.26 0.03 10.80
CA GLU A 104 9.57 0.08 11.44
C GLU A 104 10.65 0.32 10.39
N ARG A 105 11.18 1.56 10.35
CA ARG A 105 12.12 2.00 9.32
C ARG A 105 13.38 1.12 9.24
N ASP A 106 13.86 0.64 10.38
CA ASP A 106 15.08 -0.17 10.47
C ASP A 106 14.92 -1.55 9.82
N LYS A 107 13.69 -2.06 9.70
CA LYS A 107 13.39 -3.30 8.94
C LYS A 107 13.35 -3.05 7.43
N GLY A 108 13.04 -1.82 7.02
CA GLY A 108 12.97 -1.37 5.64
C GLY A 108 11.81 -1.98 4.83
N ALA A 109 11.50 -1.39 3.68
CA ALA A 109 10.38 -1.84 2.84
C ALA A 109 10.58 -3.24 2.25
N ASN A 110 11.81 -3.77 2.24
CA ASN A 110 12.07 -5.14 1.84
C ASN A 110 11.37 -6.17 2.75
N PHE A 111 11.40 -5.94 4.06
CA PHE A 111 10.75 -6.79 5.06
C PHE A 111 9.21 -6.85 4.89
N TYR A 112 8.62 -5.72 4.51
CA TYR A 112 7.17 -5.55 4.41
C TYR A 112 6.60 -5.86 3.03
N MET A 113 7.31 -5.52 1.96
CA MET A 113 6.78 -5.50 0.59
C MET A 113 7.61 -6.36 -0.37
N ALA A 114 8.92 -6.11 -0.43
CA ALA A 114 9.72 -6.62 -1.54
C ALA A 114 9.97 -8.14 -1.50
N LYS A 115 9.76 -8.80 -0.36
CA LYS A 115 9.81 -10.28 -0.26
C LYS A 115 8.76 -10.99 -1.12
N TYR A 116 7.76 -10.26 -1.62
CA TYR A 116 6.67 -10.80 -2.43
C TYR A 116 6.90 -10.64 -3.94
N ILE A 117 7.93 -9.90 -4.36
CA ILE A 117 8.10 -9.46 -5.75
C ILE A 117 8.55 -10.57 -6.71
N ASP A 118 9.17 -11.63 -6.20
CA ASP A 118 9.57 -12.79 -7.00
C ASP A 118 8.38 -13.73 -7.35
N LYS A 119 7.14 -13.31 -7.13
CA LYS A 119 5.92 -14.07 -7.43
C LYS A 119 5.11 -13.41 -8.56
N GLU A 120 4.07 -14.07 -9.04
CA GLU A 120 3.04 -13.40 -9.85
C GLU A 120 2.33 -12.36 -8.97
N ILE A 121 2.66 -11.09 -9.20
CA ILE A 121 2.20 -9.96 -8.41
C ILE A 121 1.67 -8.83 -9.29
N ASP A 122 0.97 -7.91 -8.63
CA ASP A 122 0.69 -6.58 -9.16
C ASP A 122 0.93 -5.55 -8.06
N TYR A 123 1.29 -4.32 -8.46
CA TYR A 123 1.58 -3.25 -7.53
C TYR A 123 1.31 -1.89 -8.16
N ASP A 124 1.07 -0.89 -7.32
CA ASP A 124 1.04 0.50 -7.76
C ASP A 124 1.44 1.42 -6.61
N ILE A 125 1.91 2.62 -6.98
CA ILE A 125 2.33 3.65 -6.06
C ILE A 125 1.67 4.98 -6.42
N PHE A 126 1.02 5.59 -5.43
CA PHE A 126 0.50 6.94 -5.52
C PHE A 126 1.18 7.81 -4.46
N ILE A 127 1.84 8.88 -4.91
CA ILE A 127 2.44 9.88 -4.04
C ILE A 127 1.79 11.22 -4.38
N SER A 128 1.07 11.82 -3.44
CA SER A 128 0.66 13.21 -3.60
C SER A 128 1.88 14.11 -3.40
N LYS A 129 2.23 14.90 -4.41
CA LYS A 129 3.25 15.96 -4.24
C LYS A 129 2.64 17.11 -3.45
N HIS A 130 3.34 17.60 -2.44
CA HIS A 130 3.02 18.90 -1.84
C HIS A 130 3.23 19.97 -2.92
N ASN A 131 2.18 20.68 -3.34
CA ASN A 131 2.35 21.91 -4.11
C ASN A 131 2.83 23.00 -3.15
N GLN A 132 4.14 23.26 -3.09
CA GLN A 132 4.69 24.47 -2.48
C GLN A 132 4.69 25.63 -3.48
N LEU A 133 3.55 26.01 -4.05
CA LEU A 133 3.47 27.26 -4.84
C LEU A 133 2.04 27.81 -4.78
N GLN A 134 1.81 28.78 -3.90
CA GLN A 134 0.91 29.94 -4.06
C GLN A 134 1.05 30.88 -2.85
N GLY A 135 2.23 31.50 -2.74
CA GLY A 135 2.56 32.47 -1.69
C GLY A 135 3.50 33.58 -2.16
N LEU A 136 3.63 33.80 -3.47
CA LEU A 136 4.29 34.97 -4.04
C LEU A 136 3.21 35.93 -4.53
N VAL A 137 2.59 36.64 -3.58
CA VAL A 137 2.02 37.96 -3.89
C VAL A 137 3.24 38.88 -3.96
N LEU A 138 3.66 39.20 -5.19
CA LEU A 138 4.55 40.32 -5.41
C LEU A 138 3.67 41.57 -5.29
N ASN A 139 3.93 42.37 -4.25
CA ASN A 139 3.52 43.77 -4.20
C ASN A 139 4.34 44.58 -5.19
#